data_AF-A0A9P4XH49-F1
#
_entry.id   AF-A0A9P4XH49-F1
#
_cell.length_a   1.000
_cell.length_b   1.000
_cell.length_c   1.000
_cell.angle_alpha   90.00
_cell.angle_beta   90.00
_cell.angle_gamma   90.00
#
_symmetry.space_group_name_H-M   'P 1'
#
loop_
_entity.id
_entity.type
_entity.pdbx_description
1 polymer ?
#
loop_
_entity_poly.entity_id
_entity_poly.type
_entity_poly.pdbx_seq_one_letter_code
_entity_poly.pdbx_strand_id
1 'polypeptide(L)'
;MSAAYIYALCQAVDLRCLHLEFIKIAEPATTDIVRSIFGSTIEAPETMLALEKCAWDSMLEVWSKASHLDLDQRCLETSRKTTGDIVEFLSSKKLLATIKHLEDYQIQIATILGRLYCQCREPFLLVQETPNYLGSGSKRIYAYVRNHIGVMLHRGFSEPAQLQSRLSSFKQDISHKYKPYKYTDGEVDASSGMTKGAISERMSEYSQDTIENFQKDSESIGSIVGKIYLSICDGHLPVHMLEFYEP
;
A
#
# COMPACT_ATOMS: atom_id res chain seq x y z
N MET A 1 -12.55 -10.75 -25.03
CA MET A 1 -12.09 -9.42 -24.58
C MET A 1 -12.53 -9.11 -23.15
N SER A 2 -13.80 -9.31 -22.79
CA SER A 2 -14.34 -8.96 -21.46
C SER A 2 -13.59 -9.61 -20.29
N ALA A 3 -13.22 -10.89 -20.37
CA ALA A 3 -12.45 -11.56 -19.32
C ALA A 3 -11.09 -10.89 -19.04
N ALA A 4 -10.34 -10.57 -20.11
CA ALA A 4 -9.06 -9.89 -19.99
C ALA A 4 -9.22 -8.46 -19.42
N TYR A 5 -10.31 -7.78 -19.80
CA TYR A 5 -10.62 -6.45 -19.30
C TYR A 5 -10.99 -6.47 -17.80
N ILE A 6 -11.83 -7.40 -17.36
CA ILE A 6 -12.18 -7.60 -15.95
C ILE A 6 -10.92 -7.92 -15.13
N TYR A 7 -10.05 -8.80 -15.63
CA TYR A 7 -8.77 -9.08 -14.99
C TYR A 7 -7.93 -7.80 -14.82
N ALA A 8 -7.70 -7.07 -15.91
CA ALA A 8 -6.90 -5.86 -15.90
C ALA A 8 -7.49 -4.80 -14.96
N LEU A 9 -8.82 -4.64 -14.93
CA LEU A 9 -9.49 -3.73 -14.01
C LEU A 9 -9.30 -4.15 -12.55
N CYS A 10 -9.44 -5.43 -12.22
CA CYS A 10 -9.19 -5.93 -10.86
C CYS A 10 -7.75 -5.64 -10.41
N GLN A 11 -6.77 -5.85 -11.29
CA GLN A 11 -5.37 -5.48 -11.01
C GLN A 11 -5.21 -3.97 -10.82
N ALA A 12 -5.83 -3.16 -11.68
CA ALA A 12 -5.72 -1.70 -11.61
C ALA A 12 -6.33 -1.13 -10.32
N VAL A 13 -7.49 -1.62 -9.88
CA VAL A 13 -8.11 -1.17 -8.63
C VAL A 13 -7.31 -1.58 -7.40
N ASP A 14 -6.68 -2.76 -7.42
CA ASP A 14 -5.77 -3.19 -6.36
C ASP A 14 -4.56 -2.26 -6.25
N LEU A 15 -3.90 -1.96 -7.37
CA LEU A 15 -2.74 -1.06 -7.40
C LEU A 15 -3.12 0.38 -6.99
N ARG A 16 -4.33 0.84 -7.37
CA ARG A 16 -4.83 2.14 -6.93
C ARG A 16 -5.10 2.15 -5.42
N CYS A 17 -5.69 1.10 -4.87
CA CYS A 17 -5.92 0.96 -3.44
C CYS A 17 -4.61 0.92 -2.66
N LEU A 18 -3.61 0.16 -3.13
CA LEU A 18 -2.27 0.14 -2.54
C LEU A 18 -1.66 1.55 -2.48
N HIS A 19 -1.79 2.31 -3.55
CA HIS A 19 -1.28 3.69 -3.58
C HIS A 19 -2.01 4.61 -2.59
N LEU A 20 -3.33 4.45 -2.41
CA LEU A 20 -4.09 5.22 -1.43
C LEU A 20 -3.69 4.86 0.02
N GLU A 21 -3.52 3.58 0.33
CA GLU A 21 -3.03 3.13 1.64
C GLU A 21 -1.63 3.67 1.93
N PHE A 22 -0.76 3.68 0.92
CA PHE A 22 0.57 4.29 1.03
C PHE A 22 0.49 5.80 1.32
N ILE A 23 -0.35 6.54 0.60
CA ILE A 23 -0.52 8.00 0.82
C ILE A 23 -0.91 8.30 2.26
N LYS A 24 -1.89 7.56 2.81
CA LYS A 24 -2.39 7.77 4.19
C LYS A 24 -1.28 7.76 5.24
N ILE A 25 -0.27 6.91 5.06
CA ILE A 25 0.84 6.77 6.01
C ILE A 25 2.04 7.64 5.64
N ALA A 26 2.23 7.96 4.36
CA ALA A 26 3.36 8.73 3.87
C ALA A 26 3.22 10.23 4.14
N GLU A 27 2.02 10.79 4.00
CA GLU A 27 1.76 12.22 4.26
C GLU A 27 2.17 12.66 5.67
N PRO A 28 1.68 12.04 6.77
CA PRO A 28 2.08 12.45 8.11
C PRO A 28 3.58 12.22 8.36
N ALA A 29 4.13 11.09 7.90
CA ALA A 29 5.54 10.76 8.14
C ALA A 29 6.52 11.73 7.45
N THR A 30 6.19 12.16 6.23
CA THR A 30 7.00 13.13 5.49
C THR A 30 6.85 14.53 6.07
N THR A 31 5.64 14.90 6.48
CA THR A 31 5.34 16.14 7.22
C THR A 31 6.18 16.24 8.50
N ASP A 32 6.26 15.16 9.28
CA ASP A 32 7.07 15.10 10.50
C ASP A 32 8.56 15.27 10.23
N ILE A 33 9.08 14.73 9.11
CA ILE A 33 10.48 14.93 8.69
C ILE A 33 10.72 16.40 8.32
N VAL A 34 9.83 16.99 7.52
CA VAL A 34 9.94 18.41 7.14
C VAL A 34 9.95 19.29 8.39
N ARG A 35 9.07 19.01 9.36
CA ARG A 35 9.04 19.69 10.65
C ARG A 35 10.30 19.49 11.47
N SER A 36 10.81 18.25 11.53
CA SER A 36 12.05 17.94 12.28
C SER A 36 13.26 18.67 11.71
N ILE A 37 13.32 18.88 10.39
CA ILE A 37 14.46 19.50 9.72
C ILE A 37 14.37 21.02 9.80
N PHE A 38 13.23 21.59 9.45
CA PHE A 38 13.08 23.05 9.29
C PHE A 38 12.44 23.75 10.49
N GLY A 39 11.92 23.02 11.48
CA GLY A 39 11.19 23.60 12.62
C GLY A 39 12.03 24.52 13.51
N SER A 40 13.35 24.32 13.58
CA SER A 40 14.25 25.25 14.27
C SER A 40 14.48 26.57 13.53
N THR A 41 14.25 26.56 12.21
CA THR A 41 14.43 27.71 11.32
C THR A 41 13.13 28.52 11.16
N ILE A 42 11.98 27.86 11.35
CA ILE A 42 10.65 28.43 11.11
C ILE A 42 9.90 28.55 12.43
N GLU A 43 9.92 29.76 13.01
CA GLU A 43 9.22 30.03 14.27
C GLU A 43 7.70 30.12 14.10
N ALA A 44 7.24 30.61 12.94
CA ALA A 44 5.82 30.85 12.67
C ALA A 44 5.09 29.55 12.28
N PRO A 45 4.10 29.08 13.07
CA PRO A 45 3.38 27.83 12.78
C PRO A 45 2.68 27.82 11.42
N GLU A 46 2.10 28.96 11.04
CA GLU A 46 1.42 29.17 9.74
C GLU A 46 2.37 28.90 8.56
N THR A 47 3.61 29.36 8.67
CA THR A 47 4.64 29.19 7.64
C THR A 47 5.12 27.75 7.58
N MET A 48 5.24 27.08 8.74
CA MET A 48 5.59 25.67 8.82
C MET A 48 4.53 24.79 8.15
N LEU A 49 3.25 25.01 8.44
CA LEU A 49 2.14 24.30 7.82
C LEU A 49 2.11 24.51 6.29
N ALA A 50 2.38 25.74 5.83
CA ALA A 50 2.48 26.03 4.41
C ALA A 50 3.65 25.32 3.73
N LEU A 51 4.80 25.20 4.40
CA LEU A 51 5.95 24.44 3.91
C LEU A 51 5.64 22.94 3.84
N GLU A 52 5.05 22.38 4.90
CA GLU A 52 4.65 20.97 4.97
C GLU A 52 3.72 20.60 3.81
N LYS A 53 2.70 21.44 3.58
CA LYS A 53 1.78 21.26 2.46
C LYS A 53 2.49 21.38 1.10
N CYS A 54 3.31 22.42 0.91
CA CYS A 54 4.08 22.60 -0.32
C CYS A 54 4.98 21.41 -0.62
N ALA A 55 5.68 20.90 0.39
CA ALA A 55 6.52 19.72 0.30
C ALA A 55 5.70 18.49 -0.11
N TRP A 56 4.59 18.24 0.58
CA TRP A 56 3.73 17.08 0.32
C TRP A 56 3.10 17.11 -1.07
N ASP A 57 2.52 18.24 -1.47
CA ASP A 57 1.88 18.39 -2.78
C ASP A 57 2.90 18.14 -3.92
N SER A 58 4.11 18.72 -3.80
CA SER A 58 5.21 18.49 -4.74
C SER A 58 5.65 17.01 -4.74
N MET A 59 5.83 16.42 -3.56
CA MET A 59 6.25 15.02 -3.44
C MET A 59 5.26 14.08 -4.10
N LEU A 60 3.97 14.28 -3.85
CA LEU A 60 2.91 13.46 -4.41
C LEU A 60 2.84 13.59 -5.94
N GLU A 61 3.02 14.80 -6.47
CA GLU A 61 3.07 15.04 -7.91
C GLU A 61 4.24 14.29 -8.58
N VAL A 62 5.45 14.49 -8.06
CA VAL A 62 6.65 13.83 -8.60
C VAL A 62 6.55 12.32 -8.45
N TRP A 63 6.13 11.84 -7.27
CA TRP A 63 5.96 10.42 -7.00
C TRP A 63 5.01 9.78 -8.01
N SER A 64 3.90 10.44 -8.33
CA SER A 64 2.91 9.95 -9.31
C SER A 64 3.48 9.88 -10.72
N LYS A 65 4.22 10.90 -11.16
CA LYS A 65 4.89 10.92 -12.48
C LYS A 65 6.02 9.89 -12.60
N ALA A 66 6.67 9.57 -11.50
CA ALA A 66 7.76 8.61 -11.41
C ALA A 66 7.30 7.14 -11.23
N SER A 67 6.02 6.81 -11.44
CA SER A 67 5.48 5.45 -11.23
C SER A 67 6.05 4.37 -12.18
N HIS A 68 6.74 4.79 -13.23
CA HIS A 68 7.38 3.90 -14.21
C HIS A 68 8.82 3.51 -13.80
N LEU A 69 9.36 4.13 -12.74
CA LEU A 69 10.69 3.83 -12.22
C LEU A 69 10.62 2.74 -11.14
N ASP A 70 11.74 2.04 -10.97
CA ASP A 70 11.93 1.15 -9.83
C ASP A 70 11.87 1.91 -8.52
N LEU A 71 11.52 1.23 -7.42
CA LEU A 71 11.23 1.88 -6.13
C LEU A 71 12.38 2.77 -5.65
N ASP A 72 13.62 2.28 -5.69
CA ASP A 72 14.78 3.03 -5.21
C ASP A 72 15.01 4.30 -6.05
N GLN A 73 14.91 4.17 -7.37
CA GLN A 73 15.02 5.30 -8.30
C GLN A 73 13.87 6.30 -8.10
N ARG A 74 12.65 5.80 -7.92
CA ARG A 74 11.46 6.61 -7.66
C ARG A 74 11.59 7.43 -6.38
N CYS A 75 12.09 6.83 -5.31
CA CYS A 75 12.33 7.51 -4.03
C CYS A 75 13.37 8.63 -4.19
N LEU A 76 14.50 8.33 -4.85
CA LEU A 76 15.58 9.28 -5.09
C LEU A 76 15.15 10.44 -6.00
N GLU A 77 14.43 10.15 -7.09
CA GLU A 77 13.90 11.17 -7.99
C GLU A 77 12.89 12.08 -7.29
N THR A 78 12.02 11.51 -6.45
CA THR A 78 11.03 12.28 -5.68
C THR A 78 11.72 13.25 -4.72
N SER A 79 12.67 12.77 -3.92
CA SER A 79 13.35 13.63 -2.94
C SER A 79 14.22 14.72 -3.60
N ARG A 80 14.89 14.40 -4.71
CA ARG A 80 15.71 15.36 -5.46
C ARG A 80 14.88 16.46 -6.12
N LYS A 81 13.84 16.09 -6.86
CA LYS A 81 13.05 17.07 -7.63
C LYS A 81 12.25 18.00 -6.73
N THR A 82 11.75 17.51 -5.60
CA THR A 82 11.00 18.33 -4.64
C THR A 82 11.88 19.34 -3.89
N THR A 83 13.21 19.13 -3.87
CA THR A 83 14.12 20.07 -3.21
C THR A 83 14.06 21.47 -3.83
N GLY A 84 13.79 21.57 -5.14
CA GLY A 84 13.65 22.86 -5.83
C GLY A 84 12.50 23.70 -5.24
N ASP A 85 11.34 23.09 -5.05
CA ASP A 85 10.15 23.75 -4.51
C ASP A 85 10.36 24.18 -3.05
N ILE A 86 11.07 23.37 -2.25
CA ILE A 86 11.47 23.74 -0.88
C ILE A 86 12.37 24.98 -0.90
N VAL A 87 13.38 25.01 -1.77
CA VAL A 87 14.29 26.16 -1.89
C VAL A 87 13.54 27.42 -2.33
N GLU A 88 12.65 27.30 -3.32
CA GLU A 88 11.81 28.41 -3.78
C GLU A 88 10.91 28.94 -2.66
N PHE A 89 10.26 28.04 -1.91
CA PHE A 89 9.43 28.41 -0.77
C PHE A 89 10.23 29.17 0.28
N LEU A 90 11.38 28.63 0.72
CA LEU A 90 12.23 29.24 1.74
C LEU A 90 12.74 30.62 1.29
N SER A 91 13.15 30.74 0.02
CA SER A 91 13.58 32.00 -0.59
C SER A 91 12.46 33.04 -0.58
N SER A 92 11.23 32.65 -0.96
CA SER A 92 10.06 33.55 -0.97
C SER A 92 9.72 34.12 0.42
N LYS A 93 9.99 33.34 1.47
CA LYS A 93 9.78 33.71 2.88
C LYS A 93 11.02 34.33 3.54
N LYS A 94 12.13 34.48 2.80
CA LYS A 94 13.42 34.96 3.29
C LYS A 94 13.94 34.17 4.49
N LEU A 95 13.69 32.86 4.49
CA LEU A 95 14.15 31.92 5.52
C LEU A 95 15.53 31.38 5.16
N LEU A 96 16.41 31.25 6.16
CA LEU A 96 17.76 30.74 5.97
C LEU A 96 17.82 29.24 6.24
N ALA A 97 17.94 28.44 5.19
CA ALA A 97 18.30 27.03 5.33
C ALA A 97 19.75 26.80 4.89
N THR A 98 20.44 25.92 5.60
CA THR A 98 21.78 25.47 5.19
C THR A 98 21.67 24.32 4.18
N ILE A 99 22.73 24.11 3.40
CA ILE A 99 22.84 22.98 2.46
C ILE A 99 22.61 21.64 3.20
N LYS A 100 23.08 21.54 4.45
CA LYS A 100 22.88 20.35 5.28
C LYS A 100 21.39 20.03 5.51
N HIS A 101 20.53 21.04 5.70
CA HIS A 101 19.08 20.78 5.84
C HIS A 101 18.49 20.16 4.56
N LEU A 102 18.97 20.59 3.38
CA LEU A 102 18.53 20.04 2.10
C LEU A 102 19.04 18.61 1.86
N GLU A 103 20.30 18.34 2.25
CA GLU A 103 20.86 16.98 2.21
C GLU A 103 20.10 16.03 3.15
N ASP A 104 19.86 16.46 4.40
CA ASP A 104 19.10 15.71 5.38
C ASP A 104 17.66 15.45 4.89
N TYR A 105 17.04 16.44 4.25
CA TYR A 105 15.71 16.29 3.63
C TYR A 105 15.73 15.23 2.54
N GLN A 106 16.66 15.31 1.58
CA GLN A 106 16.72 14.36 0.47
C GLN A 106 16.91 12.92 0.94
N ILE A 107 17.81 12.70 1.90
CA ILE A 107 18.13 11.37 2.44
C ILE A 107 16.95 10.81 3.23
N GLN A 108 16.37 11.60 4.14
CA GLN A 108 15.29 11.13 5.00
C GLN A 108 14.01 10.88 4.22
N ILE A 109 13.66 11.75 3.25
CA ILE A 109 12.50 11.56 2.38
C ILE A 109 12.65 10.34 1.48
N ALA A 110 13.81 10.15 0.84
CA ALA A 110 14.01 8.95 0.01
C ALA A 110 13.88 7.67 0.84
N THR A 111 14.47 7.67 2.04
CA THR A 111 14.47 6.50 2.93
C THR A 111 13.07 6.21 3.48
N ILE A 112 12.33 7.23 3.92
CA ILE A 112 10.99 7.03 4.50
C ILE A 112 10.00 6.54 3.45
N LEU A 113 10.02 7.10 2.24
CA LEU A 113 9.08 6.72 1.18
C LEU A 113 9.29 5.26 0.77
N GLY A 114 10.55 4.84 0.58
CA GLY A 114 10.87 3.45 0.23
C GLY A 114 10.43 2.48 1.33
N ARG A 115 10.75 2.82 2.59
CA ARG A 115 10.35 2.00 3.75
C ARG A 115 8.83 1.86 3.86
N LEU A 116 8.09 2.96 3.82
CA LEU A 116 6.64 2.96 3.96
C LEU A 116 5.95 2.26 2.79
N TYR A 117 6.45 2.44 1.56
CA TYR A 117 5.91 1.74 0.40
C TYR A 117 6.08 0.22 0.54
N CYS A 118 7.24 -0.27 0.96
CA CYS A 118 7.46 -1.68 1.24
C CYS A 118 6.56 -2.19 2.37
N GLN A 119 6.44 -1.44 3.46
CA GLN A 119 5.58 -1.78 4.60
C GLN A 119 4.09 -1.86 4.23
N CYS A 120 3.66 -1.05 3.26
CA CYS A 120 2.29 -1.09 2.75
C CYS A 120 2.10 -2.23 1.72
N ARG A 121 3.05 -2.40 0.80
CA ARG A 121 2.96 -3.35 -0.30
C ARG A 121 2.96 -4.80 0.16
N GLU A 122 3.87 -5.21 1.04
CA GLU A 122 4.00 -6.63 1.40
C GLU A 122 2.73 -7.24 2.03
N PRO A 123 2.10 -6.60 3.04
CA PRO A 123 0.82 -7.08 3.56
C PRO A 123 -0.29 -7.02 2.51
N PHE A 124 -0.31 -5.98 1.67
CA PHE A 124 -1.34 -5.79 0.65
C PHE A 124 -1.30 -6.88 -0.44
N LEU A 125 -0.12 -7.44 -0.74
CA LEU A 125 0.02 -8.58 -1.66
C LEU A 125 -0.58 -9.89 -1.11
N LEU A 126 -0.86 -9.95 0.18
CA LEU A 126 -1.49 -11.10 0.85
C LEU A 126 -2.99 -10.86 1.02
N VAL A 127 -3.36 -9.70 1.55
CA VAL A 127 -4.75 -9.32 1.82
C VAL A 127 -4.99 -7.91 1.29
N GLN A 128 -5.88 -7.81 0.30
CA GLN A 128 -6.22 -6.53 -0.31
C GLN A 128 -7.40 -5.88 0.41
N GLU A 129 -7.22 -4.64 0.86
CA GLU A 129 -8.29 -3.79 1.41
C GLU A 129 -9.18 -3.16 0.31
N THR A 130 -8.94 -3.49 -0.96
CA THR A 130 -9.66 -2.98 -2.14
C THR A 130 -11.18 -2.99 -2.02
N PRO A 131 -11.85 -4.02 -1.45
CA PRO A 131 -13.30 -4.00 -1.29
C PRO A 131 -13.85 -2.82 -0.47
N ASN A 132 -13.03 -2.18 0.37
CA ASN A 132 -13.43 -1.01 1.17
C ASN A 132 -13.48 0.29 0.37
N TYR A 133 -12.90 0.29 -0.84
CA TYR A 133 -12.84 1.44 -1.75
C TYR A 133 -13.85 1.36 -2.90
N LEU A 134 -14.48 0.21 -3.09
CA LEU A 134 -15.38 -0.05 -4.22
C LEU A 134 -16.84 0.19 -3.85
N GLY A 135 -17.60 0.77 -4.78
CA GLY A 135 -19.07 0.78 -4.70
C GLY A 135 -19.65 -0.63 -4.77
N SER A 136 -20.89 -0.80 -4.31
CA SER A 136 -21.56 -2.10 -4.15
C SER A 136 -21.49 -3.01 -5.38
N GLY A 137 -21.79 -2.48 -6.57
CA GLY A 137 -21.73 -3.24 -7.84
C GLY A 137 -20.32 -3.72 -8.18
N SER A 138 -19.34 -2.80 -8.21
CA SER A 138 -17.94 -3.14 -8.51
C SER A 138 -17.32 -4.07 -7.46
N LYS A 139 -17.69 -3.90 -6.19
CA LYS A 139 -17.24 -4.73 -5.07
C LYS A 139 -17.66 -6.18 -5.26
N ARG A 140 -18.87 -6.44 -5.76
CA ARG A 140 -19.36 -7.79 -6.03
C ARG A 140 -18.59 -8.46 -7.16
N ILE A 141 -18.40 -7.79 -8.30
CA ILE A 141 -17.60 -8.32 -9.41
C ILE A 141 -16.18 -8.63 -8.95
N TYR A 142 -15.57 -7.68 -8.22
CA TYR A 142 -14.24 -7.85 -7.65
C TYR A 142 -14.17 -9.05 -6.69
N ALA A 143 -15.12 -9.15 -5.74
CA ALA A 143 -15.18 -10.26 -4.79
C ALA A 143 -15.41 -11.61 -5.48
N TYR A 144 -16.22 -11.64 -6.55
CA TYR A 144 -16.41 -12.84 -7.35
C TYR A 144 -15.10 -13.27 -8.02
N VAL A 145 -14.37 -12.35 -8.65
CA VAL A 145 -13.09 -12.67 -9.30
C VAL A 145 -12.03 -13.10 -8.28
N ARG A 146 -11.86 -12.35 -7.18
CA ARG A 146 -10.83 -12.61 -6.17
C ARG A 146 -11.14 -13.82 -5.29
N ASN A 147 -12.38 -13.93 -4.82
CA ASN A 147 -12.74 -14.91 -3.78
C ASN A 147 -13.42 -16.14 -4.37
N HIS A 148 -14.33 -15.98 -5.34
CA HIS A 148 -15.10 -17.10 -5.88
C HIS A 148 -14.34 -17.87 -6.95
N ILE A 149 -13.76 -17.17 -7.94
CA ILE A 149 -12.90 -17.79 -8.96
C ILE A 149 -11.47 -18.00 -8.43
N GLY A 150 -11.07 -17.28 -7.37
CA GLY A 150 -9.75 -17.42 -6.75
C GLY A 150 -8.62 -16.82 -7.58
N VAL A 151 -8.90 -15.76 -8.36
CA VAL A 151 -7.88 -15.07 -9.17
C VAL A 151 -7.14 -14.06 -8.30
N MET A 152 -5.89 -14.34 -7.96
CA MET A 152 -5.08 -13.47 -7.10
C MET A 152 -4.53 -12.21 -7.78
N LEU A 153 -4.06 -11.26 -6.97
CA LEU A 153 -3.28 -10.09 -7.41
C LEU A 153 -1.94 -10.56 -7.99
N HIS A 154 -1.63 -10.13 -9.21
CA HIS A 154 -0.42 -10.55 -9.89
C HIS A 154 0.76 -9.70 -9.42
N ARG A 155 1.84 -10.34 -8.99
CA ARG A 155 2.98 -9.68 -8.31
C ARG A 155 4.08 -9.20 -9.25
N GLY A 156 3.98 -9.54 -10.54
CA GLY A 156 5.07 -9.39 -11.51
C GLY A 156 5.99 -10.61 -11.51
N PHE A 157 6.87 -10.70 -12.50
CA PHE A 157 7.89 -11.74 -12.55
C PHE A 157 8.93 -11.44 -11.46
N SER A 158 8.92 -12.22 -10.39
CA SER A 158 9.98 -12.18 -9.37
C SER A 158 10.80 -13.46 -9.50
N GLU A 159 12.13 -13.36 -9.47
CA GLU A 159 12.98 -14.55 -9.43
C GLU A 159 12.64 -15.39 -8.17
N PRO A 160 12.51 -16.72 -8.28
CA PRO A 160 12.15 -17.59 -7.16
C PRO A 160 13.01 -17.40 -5.89
N ALA A 161 14.29 -17.05 -6.07
CA ALA A 161 15.22 -16.79 -4.97
C ALA A 161 14.88 -15.53 -4.15
N GLN A 162 14.37 -14.49 -4.81
CA GLN A 162 13.94 -13.25 -4.16
C GLN A 162 12.62 -13.43 -3.41
N LEU A 163 11.77 -14.34 -3.87
CA LEU A 163 10.53 -14.71 -3.19
C LEU A 163 10.81 -15.46 -1.87
N GLN A 164 11.73 -16.43 -1.89
CA GLN A 164 12.08 -17.23 -0.71
C GLN A 164 12.76 -16.42 0.40
N SER A 165 13.62 -15.46 0.05
CA SER A 165 14.28 -14.60 1.03
C SER A 165 13.32 -13.59 1.68
N ARG A 166 12.33 -13.09 0.93
CA ARG A 166 11.30 -12.19 1.46
C ARG A 166 10.33 -12.92 2.38
N LEU A 167 9.99 -14.17 2.05
CA LEU A 167 9.18 -15.05 2.89
C LEU A 167 9.83 -15.37 4.25
N SER A 168 11.12 -15.68 4.26
CA SER A 168 11.83 -16.01 5.50
C SER A 168 11.95 -14.78 6.42
N SER A 169 12.24 -13.61 5.84
CA SER A 169 12.26 -12.33 6.56
C SER A 169 10.89 -11.99 7.18
N PHE A 170 9.81 -12.16 6.42
CA PHE A 170 8.44 -11.89 6.90
C PHE A 170 8.01 -12.83 8.04
N LYS A 171 8.32 -14.13 7.94
CA LYS A 171 8.07 -15.09 9.04
C LYS A 171 8.81 -14.72 10.32
N GLN A 172 10.03 -14.17 10.19
CA GLN A 172 10.83 -13.74 11.32
C GLN A 172 10.28 -12.46 11.96
N ASP A 173 9.80 -11.51 11.16
CA ASP A 173 9.18 -10.27 11.64
C ASP A 173 7.84 -10.52 12.36
N ILE A 174 7.00 -11.45 11.89
CA ILE A 174 5.77 -11.83 12.61
C ILE A 174 6.10 -12.47 13.96
N SER A 175 7.11 -13.35 14.01
CA SER A 175 7.58 -13.98 15.25
C SER A 175 8.12 -12.97 16.26
N HIS A 176 8.78 -11.91 15.78
CA HIS A 176 9.32 -10.86 16.64
C HIS A 176 8.29 -9.84 17.11
N LYS A 177 7.26 -9.53 16.30
CA LYS A 177 6.23 -8.55 16.63
C LYS A 177 5.12 -9.12 17.54
N TYR A 178 4.99 -10.44 17.62
CA TYR A 178 4.01 -11.14 18.45
C TYR A 178 4.66 -12.17 19.39
N LYS A 179 5.53 -11.70 20.30
CA LYS A 179 5.76 -12.45 21.54
C LYS A 179 4.50 -12.28 22.42
N PRO A 180 3.95 -13.37 23.00
CA PRO A 180 2.77 -13.26 23.85
C PRO A 180 3.13 -12.41 25.07
N TYR A 181 2.47 -11.26 25.19
CA TYR A 181 2.46 -10.51 26.44
C TYR A 181 1.79 -11.42 27.48
N LYS A 182 2.54 -11.83 28.50
CA LYS A 182 1.96 -12.47 29.69
C LYS A 182 1.09 -11.42 30.38
N TYR A 183 -0.23 -11.52 30.24
CA TYR A 183 -1.16 -10.70 31.00
C TYR A 183 -1.31 -11.33 32.38
N THR A 184 -0.85 -10.63 33.41
CA THR A 184 -1.28 -10.83 34.79
C THR A 184 -2.69 -10.27 34.93
N ASP A 185 -3.59 -11.06 35.49
CA ASP A 185 -5.01 -10.76 35.66
C ASP A 185 -5.26 -9.38 36.27
N GLY A 186 -6.15 -8.60 35.64
CA GLY A 186 -6.68 -7.37 36.22
C GLY A 186 -7.16 -6.35 35.19
N GLU A 187 -8.46 -6.09 35.23
CA GLU A 187 -9.18 -4.95 34.65
C GLU A 187 -9.55 -4.98 33.16
N VAL A 188 -10.87 -4.99 32.98
CA VAL A 188 -11.63 -4.93 31.74
C VAL A 188 -12.02 -3.47 31.56
N ASP A 189 -11.81 -2.90 30.38
CA ASP A 189 -12.50 -1.67 30.01
C ASP A 189 -13.03 -1.74 28.57
N ALA A 190 -14.32 -1.45 28.46
CA ALA A 190 -15.15 -1.73 27.31
C ALA A 190 -15.27 -0.49 26.41
N SER A 191 -14.54 -0.45 25.29
CA SER A 191 -14.88 0.42 24.14
C SER A 191 -14.07 0.10 22.88
N SER A 192 -14.19 -1.13 22.34
CA SER A 192 -13.93 -1.38 20.92
C SER A 192 -14.49 -2.75 20.57
N GLY A 193 -15.51 -2.78 19.72
CA GLY A 193 -16.25 -3.98 19.32
C GLY A 193 -15.48 -4.90 18.37
N MET A 194 -14.21 -5.16 18.63
CA MET A 194 -13.45 -6.29 18.07
C MET A 194 -12.45 -6.80 19.11
N THR A 195 -12.67 -8.00 19.63
CA THR A 195 -11.76 -8.67 20.57
C THR A 195 -10.44 -9.00 19.86
N LYS A 196 -9.31 -8.57 20.45
CA LYS A 196 -7.94 -8.78 19.94
C LYS A 196 -7.57 -10.27 19.71
N GLY A 197 -8.36 -11.21 20.26
CA GLY A 197 -8.24 -12.64 19.98
C GLY A 197 -8.64 -13.06 18.56
N ALA A 198 -9.60 -12.37 17.93
CA ALA A 198 -10.10 -12.73 16.61
C ALA A 198 -9.09 -12.50 15.46
N ILE A 199 -8.11 -11.60 15.68
CA ILE A 199 -7.00 -11.35 14.75
C ILE A 199 -5.95 -12.46 14.85
N SER A 200 -5.69 -12.96 16.07
CA SER A 200 -4.70 -14.01 16.30
C SER A 200 -5.15 -15.38 15.78
N GLU A 201 -6.43 -15.73 15.96
CA GLU A 201 -7.00 -16.99 15.42
C GLU A 201 -7.12 -16.96 13.89
N ARG A 202 -7.52 -15.83 13.29
CA ARG A 202 -7.53 -15.68 11.82
C ARG A 202 -6.14 -15.80 11.23
N MET A 203 -5.10 -15.28 11.88
CA MET A 203 -3.73 -15.34 11.36
C MET A 203 -3.10 -16.74 11.43
N SER A 204 -3.51 -17.61 12.37
CA SER A 204 -3.04 -19.00 12.42
C SER A 204 -3.67 -19.90 11.36
N GLU A 205 -4.96 -19.73 11.04
CA GLU A 205 -5.60 -20.42 9.91
C GLU A 205 -5.03 -19.93 8.56
N TYR A 206 -4.74 -18.63 8.45
CA TYR A 206 -4.09 -18.05 7.28
C TYR A 206 -2.71 -18.64 6.96
N SER A 207 -1.97 -19.16 7.94
CA SER A 207 -0.60 -19.64 7.72
C SER A 207 -0.51 -20.87 6.82
N GLN A 208 -1.58 -21.68 6.71
CA GLN A 208 -1.59 -22.88 5.87
C GLN A 208 -2.11 -22.57 4.46
N ASP A 209 -3.20 -21.81 4.34
CA ASP A 209 -3.75 -21.34 3.06
C ASP A 209 -2.80 -20.37 2.33
N THR A 210 -2.00 -19.60 3.06
CA THR A 210 -0.99 -18.71 2.46
C THR A 210 0.12 -19.50 1.78
N ILE A 211 0.48 -20.69 2.28
CA ILE A 211 1.54 -21.53 1.69
C ILE A 211 1.04 -22.21 0.41
N GLU A 212 -0.20 -22.70 0.36
CA GLU A 212 -0.80 -23.25 -0.87
C GLU A 212 -1.02 -22.18 -1.94
N ASN A 213 -1.41 -20.96 -1.56
CA ASN A 213 -1.52 -19.84 -2.48
C ASN A 213 -0.16 -19.38 -3.05
N PHE A 214 0.96 -19.66 -2.35
CA PHE A 214 2.31 -19.34 -2.81
C PHE A 214 2.80 -20.25 -3.97
N GLN A 215 2.26 -21.45 -4.12
CA GLN A 215 2.58 -22.33 -5.27
C GLN A 215 1.87 -21.90 -6.57
N LYS A 216 0.85 -21.04 -6.47
CA LYS A 216 0.05 -20.53 -7.60
C LYS A 216 0.66 -19.35 -8.36
N ASP A 217 1.79 -18.81 -7.90
CA ASP A 217 2.56 -17.76 -8.61
C ASP A 217 3.16 -18.24 -9.96
N SER A 218 2.88 -19.49 -10.36
CA SER A 218 3.28 -20.12 -11.64
C SER A 218 2.19 -20.12 -12.72
N GLU A 219 0.95 -19.71 -12.41
CA GLU A 219 -0.10 -19.65 -13.41
C GLU A 219 0.15 -18.50 -14.40
N SER A 220 0.18 -18.83 -15.69
CA SER A 220 0.30 -17.80 -16.73
C SER A 220 -0.92 -16.86 -16.70
N ILE A 221 -0.72 -15.60 -17.08
CA ILE A 221 -1.80 -14.62 -17.23
C ILE A 221 -2.92 -15.19 -18.13
N GLY A 222 -2.57 -15.97 -19.15
CA GLY A 222 -3.53 -16.65 -20.02
C GLY A 222 -4.42 -17.65 -19.27
N SER A 223 -3.84 -18.46 -18.36
CA SER A 223 -4.60 -19.38 -17.51
C SER A 223 -5.56 -18.64 -16.59
N ILE A 224 -5.07 -17.57 -15.96
CA ILE A 224 -5.85 -16.72 -15.06
C ILE A 224 -7.06 -16.09 -15.80
N VAL A 225 -6.80 -15.48 -16.95
CA VAL A 225 -7.87 -14.90 -17.79
C VAL A 225 -8.82 -15.98 -18.29
N GLY A 226 -8.32 -17.19 -18.56
CA GLY A 226 -9.11 -18.36 -18.95
C GLY A 226 -10.17 -18.73 -17.91
N LYS A 227 -9.85 -18.69 -16.61
CA LYS A 227 -10.82 -18.95 -15.54
C LYS A 227 -11.99 -17.96 -15.55
N ILE A 228 -11.70 -16.68 -15.76
CA ILE A 228 -12.73 -15.63 -15.87
C ILE A 228 -13.56 -15.85 -17.14
N TYR A 229 -12.90 -16.21 -18.26
CA TYR A 229 -13.59 -16.49 -19.51
C TYR A 229 -14.58 -17.66 -19.38
N LEU A 230 -14.17 -18.77 -18.77
CA LEU A 230 -15.04 -19.93 -18.55
C LEU A 230 -16.24 -19.56 -17.68
N SER A 231 -16.02 -18.83 -16.57
CA SER A 231 -17.11 -18.34 -15.72
C SER A 231 -18.13 -17.44 -16.44
N ILE A 232 -17.69 -16.67 -17.45
CA ILE A 232 -18.59 -15.90 -18.31
C ILE A 232 -19.38 -16.84 -19.24
N CYS A 233 -18.70 -17.79 -19.89
CA CYS A 233 -19.34 -18.75 -20.80
C CYS A 233 -20.37 -19.65 -20.09
N ASP A 234 -20.10 -20.04 -18.86
CA ASP A 234 -20.99 -20.87 -18.04
C ASP A 234 -22.14 -20.07 -17.41
N GLY A 235 -22.19 -18.76 -17.64
CA GLY A 235 -23.25 -17.87 -17.14
C GLY A 235 -23.14 -17.53 -15.65
N HIS A 236 -22.15 -18.05 -14.93
CA HIS A 236 -21.99 -17.80 -13.50
C HIS A 236 -21.74 -16.32 -13.18
N LEU A 237 -20.84 -15.65 -13.91
CA LEU A 237 -20.57 -14.22 -13.68
C LEU A 237 -21.79 -13.33 -14.02
N PRO A 238 -22.46 -13.49 -15.19
CA PRO A 238 -23.68 -12.74 -15.49
C PRO A 238 -24.79 -12.91 -14.45
N VAL A 239 -25.05 -14.13 -13.98
CA VAL A 239 -26.03 -14.39 -12.91
C VAL A 239 -25.65 -13.62 -11.65
N HIS A 240 -24.39 -13.73 -11.24
CA HIS A 240 -23.88 -13.03 -10.07
C HIS A 240 -23.97 -11.50 -10.19
N MET A 241 -23.86 -10.94 -11.40
CA MET A 241 -24.04 -9.51 -11.66
C MET A 241 -25.51 -9.07 -11.64
N LEU A 242 -26.44 -9.92 -12.09
CA LEU A 242 -27.86 -9.60 -12.22
C LEU A 242 -28.62 -9.68 -10.89
N GLU A 243 -28.15 -10.43 -9.91
CA GLU A 243 -28.64 -10.41 -8.52
C GLU A 243 -28.60 -9.01 -7.86
N PHE A 244 -28.00 -8.01 -8.51
CA PHE A 244 -28.02 -6.60 -8.10
C PHE A 244 -29.30 -5.85 -8.51
N TYR A 245 -30.06 -6.36 -9.48
CA TYR A 245 -31.24 -5.69 -10.04
C TYR A 245 -32.57 -6.23 -9.50
N GLU A 246 -32.56 -7.22 -8.61
CA GLU A 246 -33.76 -7.58 -7.85
C GLU A 246 -33.92 -6.60 -6.68
N PRO A 247 -35.02 -5.80 -6.67
CA PRO A 247 -35.25 -4.74 -5.68
C PRO A 247 -35.55 -5.26 -4.27
#